data_AF-A0A1F3X651-F1
#
_entry.id   AF-A0A1F3X651-F1
#
_cell.length_a   1.000
_cell.length_b   1.000
_cell.length_c   1.000
_cell.angle_alpha   90.00
_cell.angle_beta   90.00
_cell.angle_gamma   90.00
#
_symmetry.space_group_name_H-M   'P 1'
#
loop_
_entity.id
_entity.type
_entity.pdbx_description
1 polymer ?
#
loop_
_entity_poly.entity_id
_entity_poly.type
_entity_poly.pdbx_seq_one_letter_code
_entity_poly.pdbx_strand_id
1 'polypeptide(L)' 'MYKISDNQVLFSSFSRVKGISGYTILGSGEVALILDVPSLIQHTVERENAAVEAEQNQRLTTTQH' A
#
# COMPACT_ATOMS: atom_id res chain seq x y z
N MET A 1 -26.49 -1.10 21.30
CA MET A 1 -26.09 -2.04 20.24
C MET A 1 -25.46 -1.22 19.12
N TYR A 2 -24.13 -1.09 19.10
CA TYR A 2 -23.43 -0.36 18.03
C TYR A 2 -23.71 -1.06 16.70
N LYS A 3 -24.29 -0.32 15.74
CA LYS A 3 -24.70 -0.84 14.45
C LYS A 3 -23.44 -1.17 13.65
N ILE A 4 -23.14 -2.45 13.51
CA ILE A 4 -22.00 -2.99 12.73
C ILE A 4 -22.04 -2.53 11.26
N SER A 5 -23.19 -2.06 10.78
CA SER A 5 -23.43 -1.59 9.42
C SER A 5 -22.55 -0.40 8.98
N ASP A 6 -22.18 0.51 9.88
CA ASP A 6 -21.39 1.70 9.52
C ASP A 6 -19.89 1.41 9.36
N ASN A 7 -19.37 0.37 10.02
CA ASN A 7 -17.95 -0.01 9.98
C ASN A 7 -17.55 -0.75 8.68
N GLN A 8 -18.51 -1.33 7.97
CA GLN A 8 -18.25 -2.02 6.70
C GLN A 8 -17.84 -1.03 5.58
N VAL A 9 -18.39 0.19 5.61
CA VAL A 9 -18.04 1.25 4.63
C VAL A 9 -16.62 1.75 4.85
N LEU A 10 -16.21 1.92 6.12
CA LEU A 10 -14.84 2.32 6.48
C LEU A 10 -13.83 1.28 6.00
N PHE A 11 -14.07 0.00 6.24
CA PHE A 11 -13.17 -1.07 5.76
C PHE A 11 -13.00 -1.07 4.24
N SER A 12 -14.09 -0.88 3.49
CA SER A 12 -14.03 -0.84 2.01
C SER A 12 -13.20 0.32 1.46
N SER A 13 -13.00 1.38 2.26
CA SER A 13 -12.15 2.52 1.90
C SER A 13 -10.66 2.20 2.14
N PHE A 14 -10.35 1.46 3.21
CA PHE A 14 -8.97 1.10 3.56
C PHE A 14 -8.42 -0.10 2.78
N SER A 15 -9.27 -0.99 2.28
CA SER A 15 -8.83 -2.13 1.45
C SER A 15 -8.16 -1.73 0.13
N ARG A 16 -8.32 -0.46 -0.30
CA ARG A 16 -7.65 0.11 -1.47
C ARG A 16 -6.26 0.68 -1.16
N VAL A 17 -5.90 0.83 0.12
CA VAL A 17 -4.62 1.38 0.53
C VAL A 17 -3.58 0.26 0.50
N LYS A 18 -2.54 0.42 -0.31
CA LYS A 18 -1.44 -0.54 -0.37
C LYS A 18 -0.80 -0.70 1.01
N GLY A 19 -0.59 -1.95 1.42
CA GLY A 19 0.04 -2.28 2.69
C GLY A 19 -0.90 -2.36 3.90
N ILE A 20 -2.22 -2.19 3.74
CA ILE A 20 -3.19 -2.49 4.81
C ILE A 20 -3.70 -3.92 4.62
N SER A 21 -3.52 -4.79 5.62
CA SER A 21 -4.04 -6.17 5.60
C SER A 21 -5.36 -6.32 6.35
N GLY A 22 -5.72 -5.37 7.21
CA GLY A 22 -6.97 -5.43 7.96
C GLY A 22 -7.13 -4.30 8.96
N TYR A 23 -8.13 -4.46 9.83
CA TYR A 23 -8.40 -3.57 10.95
C TYR A 23 -8.93 -4.37 12.13
N THR A 24 -8.89 -3.77 13.30
CA THR A 24 -9.53 -4.28 14.51
C THR A 24 -10.21 -3.14 15.26
N ILE A 25 -11.17 -3.48 16.10
CA ILE A 25 -11.84 -2.55 17.01
C ILE A 25 -11.30 -2.85 18.41
N LEU A 26 -10.70 -1.84 19.05
CA LEU A 26 -10.19 -1.95 20.40
C LEU A 26 -11.34 -1.95 21.42
N GLY A 27 -11.09 -2.44 22.64
CA GLY A 27 -12.09 -2.42 23.72
C GLY A 27 -12.58 -1.01 24.09
N SER A 28 -11.85 0.04 23.70
CA SER A 28 -12.23 1.45 23.79
C SER A 28 -13.23 1.90 22.72
N GLY A 29 -13.44 1.11 21.66
CA GLY A 29 -14.23 1.47 20.49
C GLY A 29 -13.41 2.15 19.37
N GLU A 30 -12.12 2.39 19.58
CA GLU A 30 -11.23 2.93 18.55
C GLU A 30 -10.90 1.89 17.47
N VAL A 31 -10.61 2.36 16.26
CA VAL A 31 -10.18 1.51 15.14
C VAL A 31 -8.66 1.52 15.03
N ALA A 32 -8.06 0.33 15.01
CA ALA A 32 -6.65 0.15 14.71
C ALA A 32 -6.48 -0.56 13.36
N LEU A 33 -5.52 -0.10 12.55
CA LEU A 33 -5.20 -0.69 11.26
C LEU A 33 -4.04 -1.68 11.39
N ILE A 34 -4.09 -2.75 10.61
CA ILE A 34 -3.03 -3.77 10.54
C ILE A 34 -2.20 -3.50 9.29
N LEU A 35 -0.90 -3.30 9.50
CA LEU A 35 0.06 -3.00 8.45
C LEU A 35 0.75 -4.28 7.96
N ASP A 36 0.76 -4.48 6.65
CA ASP A 36 1.55 -5.49 5.95
C ASP A 36 2.90 -4.88 5.54
N VAL A 37 3.84 -4.88 6.49
CA VAL A 37 5.20 -4.36 6.28
C VAL A 37 5.96 -5.13 5.18
N PRO A 38 5.93 -6.48 5.12
CA PRO A 38 6.56 -7.21 4.01
C PRO A 38 6.11 -6.74 2.64
N SER A 39 4.80 -6.58 2.42
CA SER A 39 4.27 -6.10 1.13
C SER A 39 4.68 -4.66 0.83
N LEU A 40 4.79 -3.79 1.84
CA LEU A 40 5.28 -2.42 1.67
C LEU A 40 6.76 -2.35 1.27
N ILE A 41 7.59 -3.18 1.88
CA ILE A 41 9.01 -3.28 1.53
C ILE A 41 9.13 -3.78 0.08
N GLN A 42 8.42 -4.85 -0.27
CA GLN A 42 8.41 -5.40 -1.62
C GLN A 42 8.00 -4.33 -2.65
N HIS A 43 6.90 -3.61 -2.40
CA HIS A 43 6.46 -2.53 -3.27
C HIS A 43 7.48 -1.39 -3.41
N THR A 44 8.23 -1.10 -2.36
CA THR A 44 9.29 -0.07 -2.39
C THR A 44 10.44 -0.55 -3.27
N VAL A 45 10.90 -1.78 -3.06
CA VAL A 45 11.97 -2.40 -3.86
C VAL A 45 11.61 -2.45 -5.35
N GLU A 46 10.40 -2.89 -5.69
CA GLU A 46 9.92 -2.92 -7.07
C GLU A 46 9.93 -1.54 -7.73
N ARG A 47 9.49 -0.51 -6.99
CA ARG A 47 9.44 0.86 -7.50
C ARG A 47 10.84 1.44 -7.73
N GLU A 48 11.78 1.19 -6.82
CA GLU A 48 13.17 1.62 -6.98
C GLU A 48 13.83 0.91 -8.17
N ASN A 49 13.63 -0.41 -8.32
CA ASN A 49 14.15 -1.16 -9.46
C ASN A 49 13.59 -0.63 -10.79
N ALA A 50 12.28 -0.36 -10.87
CA ALA A 50 11.66 0.20 -12.06
C ALA A 50 12.22 1.60 -12.42
N ALA A 51 12.55 2.42 -11.42
CA ALA A 51 13.16 3.72 -11.65
C ALA A 51 14.57 3.59 -12.23
N VAL A 52 15.37 2.65 -11.71
CA VAL A 52 16.72 2.36 -12.21
C VAL A 52 16.67 1.83 -13.66
N GLU A 53 15.75 0.92 -13.96
CA GLU A 53 15.57 0.38 -15.33
C GLU A 53 15.14 1.48 -16.32
N ALA A 54 14.24 2.39 -15.92
CA ALA A 54 13.81 3.51 -16.74
C ALA A 54 14.97 4.46 -17.08
N GLU A 55 15.85 4.74 -16.12
CA GLU A 55 17.05 5.57 -16.32
C GLU A 55 18.05 4.88 -17.27
N GLN A 56 18.28 3.57 -17.10
CA GLN A 56 19.18 2.81 -17.96
C GLN A 56 18.70 2.78 -19.42
N ASN A 57 17.41 2.57 -19.64
CA ASN A 57 16.80 2.54 -20.98
C ASN A 57 16.90 3.90 -21.70
N GLN A 58 16.93 5.01 -20.97
CA GLN A 58 17.14 6.34 -21.54
C GLN A 58 18.60 6.59 -21.94
N ARG A 59 19.57 6.06 -21.18
CA ARG A 59 21.00 6.24 -21.51
C ARG A 59 21.43 5.47 -22.78
N LEU A 60 20.77 4.36 -23.06
CA LEU A 60 21.00 3.55 -24.26
C LEU A 60 20.50 4.23 -25.55
N THR A 61 19.48 5.08 -25.48
CA THR A 61 18.92 5.77 -26.65
C THR A 61 19.65 7.07 -27.01
N THR A 62 20.31 7.72 -26.05
CA THR A 62 21.04 8.99 -26.30
C THR A 62 22.45 8.83 -26.89
N THR A 63 23.06 7.64 -26.85
CA THR A 63 24.47 7.44 -27.28
C THR A 63 24.63 7.01 -28.76
N GLN A 64 23.55 7.02 -29.57
CA GLN A 64 23.58 6.60 -30.98
C GLN A 64 23.42 7.73 -32.02
N HIS A 65 23.90 8.94 -31.73
CA HIS A 65 24.05 9.99 -32.76
C HIS A 65 25.38 10.73 -32.65
#